data_AF-A0A923PYF4-F1
#
_entry.id   AF-A0A923PYF4-F1
#
_cell.length_a   1.000
_cell.length_b   1.000
_cell.length_c   1.000
_cell.angle_alpha   90.00
_cell.angle_beta   90.00
_cell.angle_gamma   90.00
#
_symmetry.space_group_name_H-M   'P 1'
#
loop_
_entity.id
_entity.type
_entity.pdbx_description
1 polymer ?
#
loop_
_entity_poly.entity_id
_entity_poly.type
_entity_poly.pdbx_seq_one_letter_code
_entity_poly.pdbx_strand_id
1 'polypeptide(L)'
;VDTMKPEPSGADAGWKLRAPRRSARTPSGLKTSAVNGSLVFTLTRNGAADFGTAVHARFAEVEWLDAGVIEGLAARWAKADGVDFAAEEALACLRAPELTALWTRPAGRGETEVWRERAFEMVLDGAWVTGIFDRVTVDRDHAGRAFGATVIDFKTDRLADAAEVVAGLARHAGQLNLYRRVVAVLTGLAPSQVRCVLVFTRLRSVETVAAVAD
;
A
#
# COMPACT_ATOMS: atom_id res chain seq x y z
N VAL A 1 -46.04 6.19 65.27
CA VAL A 1 -46.78 6.23 63.99
C VAL A 1 -45.79 6.63 62.92
N ASP A 2 -44.86 5.77 62.53
CA ASP A 2 -45.04 4.46 61.86
C ASP A 2 -45.73 4.62 60.50
N THR A 3 -44.92 4.62 59.44
CA THR A 3 -45.14 3.77 58.27
C THR A 3 -43.79 3.45 57.63
N MET A 4 -43.54 2.15 57.50
CA MET A 4 -42.34 1.51 56.99
C MET A 4 -42.50 1.11 55.51
N LYS A 5 -41.46 1.37 54.70
CA LYS A 5 -40.96 0.61 53.50
C LYS A 5 -41.83 0.55 52.21
N PRO A 6 -41.23 0.26 51.01
CA PRO A 6 -40.00 -0.52 50.77
C PRO A 6 -38.93 0.08 49.83
N GLU A 7 -37.70 -0.44 49.93
CA GLU A 7 -36.74 -0.48 48.83
C GLU A 7 -37.11 -1.61 47.85
N PRO A 8 -36.75 -1.45 46.57
CA PRO A 8 -36.14 -2.55 45.85
C PRO A 8 -34.79 -2.17 45.23
N SER A 9 -33.87 -3.12 45.38
CA SER A 9 -32.59 -3.27 44.71
C SER A 9 -32.71 -3.23 43.17
N GLY A 10 -31.71 -2.66 42.51
CA GLY A 10 -31.50 -2.84 41.08
C GLY A 10 -30.22 -2.15 40.63
N ALA A 11 -29.16 -2.93 40.43
CA ALA A 11 -27.93 -2.50 39.82
C ALA A 11 -28.19 -2.00 38.39
N ASP A 12 -27.54 -0.90 38.00
CA ASP A 12 -26.92 -0.82 36.68
C ASP A 12 -25.86 0.29 36.64
N ALA A 13 -24.60 -0.15 36.65
CA ALA A 13 -23.44 0.68 36.39
C ALA A 13 -23.40 1.06 34.91
N GLY A 14 -23.97 2.21 34.56
CA GLY A 14 -23.92 2.77 33.22
C GLY A 14 -22.80 3.81 33.07
N TRP A 15 -21.64 3.37 32.60
CA TRP A 15 -20.50 4.14 32.09
C TRP A 15 -20.88 5.52 31.48
N LYS A 16 -20.47 6.60 32.16
CA LYS A 16 -20.35 7.93 31.54
C LYS A 16 -18.92 8.14 31.07
N LEU A 17 -18.65 7.78 29.81
CA LEU A 17 -17.56 8.36 29.04
C LEU A 17 -18.09 8.72 27.66
N ARG A 18 -18.58 9.95 27.51
CA ARG A 18 -18.71 10.54 26.18
C ARG A 18 -17.30 10.69 25.64
N ALA A 19 -16.88 9.78 24.78
CA ALA A 19 -15.67 9.97 23.99
C ALA A 19 -15.77 11.34 23.30
N PRO A 20 -14.72 12.18 23.32
CA PRO A 20 -14.77 13.46 22.63
C PRO A 20 -15.00 13.18 21.14
N ARG A 21 -16.13 13.67 20.61
CA ARG A 21 -16.42 13.63 19.18
C ARG A 21 -15.30 14.39 18.47
N ARG A 22 -14.39 13.66 17.81
CA ARG A 22 -13.37 14.27 16.94
C ARG A 22 -14.11 14.86 15.74
N SER A 23 -14.04 16.18 15.59
CA SER A 23 -14.73 16.88 14.51
C SER A 23 -14.12 16.48 13.16
N ALA A 24 -14.91 15.83 12.30
CA ALA A 24 -14.63 15.84 10.87
C ALA A 24 -14.74 17.30 10.40
N ARG A 25 -13.70 17.81 9.75
CA ARG A 25 -13.68 19.18 9.19
C ARG A 25 -13.64 19.08 7.68
N THR A 26 -14.56 19.77 7.02
CA THR A 26 -14.61 19.90 5.55
C THR A 26 -13.73 21.08 5.07
N PRO A 27 -13.26 21.09 3.81
CA PRO A 27 -12.09 21.89 3.38
C PRO A 27 -12.27 23.41 3.24
N SER A 28 -13.39 24.03 3.65
CA SER A 28 -13.62 25.46 3.44
C SER A 28 -13.46 26.34 4.69
N GLY A 29 -12.90 25.81 5.79
CA GLY A 29 -12.78 26.59 7.02
C GLY A 29 -11.66 26.17 7.95
N LEU A 30 -10.41 26.46 7.59
CA LEU A 30 -9.33 26.55 8.58
C LEU A 30 -8.38 27.71 8.25
N LYS A 31 -8.50 28.78 9.05
CA LYS A 31 -7.36 29.64 9.36
C LYS A 31 -6.55 28.98 10.49
N THR A 32 -5.24 28.94 10.28
CA THR A 32 -4.16 28.83 11.27
C THR A 32 -4.12 27.60 12.18
N SER A 33 -3.66 26.49 11.61
CA SER A 33 -2.57 25.71 12.21
C SER A 33 -1.81 25.04 11.07
N ALA A 34 -0.51 25.33 10.95
CA ALA A 34 0.32 24.81 9.87
C ALA A 34 0.53 23.30 10.04
N VAL A 35 -0.34 22.52 9.42
CA VAL A 35 -0.13 21.08 9.23
C VAL A 35 0.65 20.94 7.93
N ASN A 36 1.75 20.19 7.96
CA ASN A 36 2.60 19.94 6.80
C ASN A 36 1.74 19.28 5.70
N GLY A 37 1.35 20.05 4.69
CA GLY A 37 0.38 19.65 3.66
C GLY A 37 0.85 18.50 2.75
N SER A 38 2.06 17.98 2.97
CA SER A 38 2.58 16.77 2.33
C SER A 38 1.84 15.50 2.74
N LEU A 39 1.14 15.50 3.88
CA LEU A 39 0.42 14.34 4.41
C LEU A 39 -1.04 14.22 3.91
N VAL A 40 -1.54 15.21 3.15
CA VAL A 40 -2.97 15.32 2.80
C VAL A 40 -3.27 15.11 1.30
N PHE A 41 -2.28 14.87 0.42
CA PHE A 41 -2.54 14.80 -1.02
C PHE A 41 -2.02 13.54 -1.70
N THR A 42 -2.91 12.75 -2.30
CA THR A 42 -2.75 12.15 -3.65
C THR A 42 -4.11 11.75 -4.23
N LEU A 43 -4.95 12.73 -4.57
CA LEU A 43 -6.09 12.51 -5.48
C LEU A 43 -6.16 13.66 -6.50
N THR A 44 -5.22 13.67 -7.43
CA THR A 44 -5.38 14.37 -8.72
C THR A 44 -4.42 13.75 -9.73
N ARG A 45 -4.99 13.06 -10.73
CA ARG A 45 -4.28 12.33 -11.79
C ARG A 45 -4.77 12.90 -13.15
N ASN A 46 -3.89 13.51 -13.94
CA ASN A 46 -4.15 13.94 -15.33
C ASN A 46 -3.25 13.14 -16.31
N GLY A 47 -3.81 12.63 -17.41
CA GLY A 47 -3.15 12.25 -18.68
C GLY A 47 -2.00 11.22 -18.63
N ALA A 48 -0.79 11.62 -18.22
CA ALA A 48 0.30 10.66 -17.93
C ALA A 48 -0.07 9.72 -16.77
N ALA A 49 -0.97 10.19 -15.91
CA ALA A 49 -1.55 9.40 -14.87
C ALA A 49 -2.44 8.26 -15.40
N ASP A 50 -2.99 8.34 -16.62
CA ASP A 50 -3.89 7.31 -17.14
C ASP A 50 -3.11 6.06 -17.57
N PHE A 51 -1.96 6.23 -18.23
CA PHE A 51 -1.06 5.11 -18.56
C PHE A 51 -0.54 4.41 -17.31
N GLY A 52 -0.02 5.19 -16.35
CA GLY A 52 0.43 4.64 -15.07
C GLY A 52 -0.69 3.87 -14.36
N THR A 53 -1.88 4.49 -14.25
CA THR A 53 -3.06 3.84 -13.65
C THR A 53 -3.42 2.55 -14.37
N ALA A 54 -3.37 2.53 -15.71
CA ALA A 54 -3.67 1.34 -16.50
C ALA A 54 -2.64 0.22 -16.26
N VAL A 55 -1.35 0.53 -16.18
CA VAL A 55 -0.28 -0.45 -15.86
C VAL A 55 -0.49 -1.03 -14.45
N HIS A 56 -0.74 -0.17 -13.47
CA HIS A 56 -1.07 -0.57 -12.10
C HIS A 56 -2.30 -1.48 -12.03
N ALA A 57 -3.36 -1.12 -12.77
CA ALA A 57 -4.55 -1.95 -12.88
C ALA A 57 -4.23 -3.34 -13.45
N ARG A 58 -3.28 -3.47 -14.40
CA ARG A 58 -2.83 -4.79 -14.90
C ARG A 58 -2.08 -5.58 -13.85
N PHE A 59 -1.17 -4.95 -13.10
CA PHE A 59 -0.44 -5.60 -12.01
C PHE A 59 -1.35 -6.06 -10.88
N ALA A 60 -2.43 -5.31 -10.60
CA ALA A 60 -3.42 -5.67 -9.59
C ALA A 60 -4.15 -7.00 -9.89
N GLU A 61 -4.22 -7.39 -11.17
CA GLU A 61 -4.82 -8.66 -11.59
C GLU A 61 -3.92 -9.87 -11.28
N VAL A 62 -2.64 -9.65 -10.96
CA VAL A 62 -1.64 -10.69 -10.79
C VAL A 62 -1.34 -10.94 -9.32
N GLU A 63 -1.79 -12.07 -8.79
CA GLU A 63 -1.39 -12.50 -7.45
C GLU A 63 0.00 -13.13 -7.47
N TRP A 64 0.15 -14.20 -8.25
CA TRP A 64 1.39 -14.95 -8.46
C TRP A 64 1.48 -15.42 -9.92
N LEU A 65 2.71 -15.65 -10.40
CA LEU A 65 2.98 -16.20 -11.73
C LEU A 65 3.25 -17.70 -11.65
N ASP A 66 2.19 -18.49 -11.55
CA ASP A 66 2.24 -19.93 -11.79
C ASP A 66 2.37 -20.23 -13.30
N ALA A 67 2.66 -21.48 -13.65
CA ALA A 67 2.80 -21.90 -15.04
C ALA A 67 1.54 -21.58 -15.87
N GLY A 68 1.71 -20.94 -17.03
CA GLY A 68 0.62 -20.58 -17.94
C GLY A 68 -0.14 -19.30 -17.60
N VAL A 69 0.15 -18.66 -16.45
CA VAL A 69 -0.54 -17.42 -16.05
C VAL A 69 -0.28 -16.29 -17.04
N ILE A 70 0.98 -16.11 -17.50
CA ILE A 70 1.36 -15.02 -18.41
C ILE A 70 0.60 -15.14 -19.73
N GLU A 71 0.46 -16.34 -20.28
CA GLU A 71 -0.23 -16.62 -21.54
C GLU A 71 -1.73 -16.32 -21.42
N GLY A 72 -2.35 -16.73 -20.30
CA GLY A 72 -3.74 -16.39 -20.00
C GLY A 72 -3.98 -14.89 -19.85
N LEU A 73 -3.07 -14.18 -19.17
CA LEU A 73 -3.10 -12.72 -19.05
C LEU A 73 -2.94 -12.06 -20.42
N ALA A 74 -1.99 -12.50 -21.23
CA ALA A 74 -1.74 -11.96 -22.57
C ALA A 74 -2.97 -12.14 -23.48
N ALA A 75 -3.59 -13.32 -23.48
CA ALA A 75 -4.81 -13.58 -24.25
C ALA A 75 -5.99 -12.71 -23.79
N ARG A 76 -6.12 -12.50 -22.48
CA ARG A 76 -7.21 -11.70 -21.90
C ARG A 76 -7.01 -10.19 -22.07
N TRP A 77 -5.77 -9.73 -22.06
CA TRP A 77 -5.42 -8.32 -22.27
C TRP A 77 -5.34 -7.93 -23.74
N ALA A 78 -5.24 -8.91 -24.64
CA ALA A 78 -5.40 -8.69 -26.07
C ALA A 78 -6.79 -8.08 -26.32
N LYS A 79 -6.82 -6.79 -26.66
CA LYS A 79 -8.05 -6.10 -27.02
C LYS A 79 -8.52 -6.56 -28.41
N ALA A 80 -9.84 -6.60 -28.57
CA ALA A 80 -10.44 -6.42 -29.88
C ALA A 80 -10.29 -4.92 -30.23
N ASP A 81 -9.51 -4.65 -31.27
CA ASP A 81 -9.15 -3.34 -31.84
C ASP A 81 -8.18 -2.45 -31.03
N GLY A 82 -6.95 -2.32 -31.55
CA GLY A 82 -5.92 -1.38 -31.09
C GLY A 82 -4.83 -1.96 -30.18
N VAL A 83 -3.74 -1.20 -30.01
CA VAL A 83 -2.61 -1.56 -29.14
C VAL A 83 -2.86 -1.06 -27.71
N ASP A 84 -2.79 -1.96 -26.73
CA ASP A 84 -2.82 -1.62 -25.31
C ASP A 84 -1.39 -1.54 -24.75
N PHE A 85 -0.78 -0.36 -24.85
CA PHE A 85 0.58 -0.13 -24.38
C PHE A 85 0.76 -0.44 -22.88
N ALA A 86 -0.29 -0.33 -22.06
CA ALA A 86 -0.20 -0.64 -20.64
C ALA A 86 -0.13 -2.15 -20.41
N ALA A 87 -0.90 -2.92 -21.18
CA ALA A 87 -0.79 -4.37 -21.18
C ALA A 87 0.58 -4.85 -21.70
N GLU A 88 1.12 -4.24 -22.76
CA GLU A 88 2.46 -4.55 -23.26
C GLU A 88 3.54 -4.28 -22.22
N GLU A 89 3.49 -3.12 -21.57
CA GLU A 89 4.44 -2.76 -20.51
C GLU A 89 4.35 -3.74 -19.34
N ALA A 90 3.14 -4.05 -18.88
CA ALA A 90 2.93 -5.00 -17.78
C ALA A 90 3.43 -6.41 -18.15
N LEU A 91 3.10 -6.93 -19.33
CA LEU A 91 3.60 -8.24 -19.81
C LEU A 91 5.12 -8.26 -19.90
N ALA A 92 5.74 -7.18 -20.36
CA ALA A 92 7.19 -7.08 -20.40
C ALA A 92 7.80 -7.15 -18.99
N CYS A 93 7.20 -6.51 -17.98
CA CYS A 93 7.64 -6.63 -16.60
C CYS A 93 7.42 -8.03 -16.01
N LEU A 94 6.29 -8.67 -16.29
CA LEU A 94 5.99 -10.03 -15.80
C LEU A 94 6.94 -11.08 -16.38
N ARG A 95 7.49 -10.83 -17.57
CA ARG A 95 8.48 -11.70 -18.24
C ARG A 95 9.93 -11.35 -17.90
N ALA A 96 10.18 -10.23 -17.22
CA ALA A 96 11.54 -9.78 -16.95
C ALA A 96 12.22 -10.67 -15.89
N PRO A 97 13.36 -11.32 -16.20
CA PRO A 97 14.07 -12.17 -15.25
C PRO A 97 14.37 -11.47 -13.91
N GLU A 98 14.78 -10.20 -13.97
CA GLU A 98 15.12 -9.35 -12.83
C GLU A 98 13.96 -9.12 -11.86
N LEU A 99 12.71 -9.21 -12.36
CA LEU A 99 11.50 -8.98 -11.58
C LEU A 99 10.81 -10.27 -11.14
N THR A 100 11.28 -11.44 -11.59
CA THR A 100 10.65 -12.75 -11.34
C THR A 100 10.31 -12.96 -9.87
N ALA A 101 11.26 -12.66 -8.97
CA ALA A 101 11.10 -12.87 -7.53
C ALA A 101 9.94 -12.08 -6.90
N LEU A 102 9.49 -10.97 -7.52
CA LEU A 102 8.35 -10.17 -7.02
C LEU A 102 7.00 -10.84 -7.28
N TRP A 103 6.98 -11.79 -8.22
CA TRP A 103 5.79 -12.46 -8.73
C TRP A 103 5.77 -13.97 -8.45
N THR A 104 6.87 -14.52 -7.96
CA THR A 104 6.95 -15.92 -7.55
C THR A 104 6.51 -16.09 -6.11
N ARG A 105 5.63 -17.05 -5.86
CA ARG A 105 5.24 -17.43 -4.50
C ARG A 105 6.48 -17.93 -3.74
N PRO A 106 6.84 -17.32 -2.60
CA PRO A 106 7.95 -17.82 -1.80
C PRO A 106 7.68 -19.25 -1.33
N ALA A 107 8.69 -20.11 -1.42
CA ALA A 107 8.67 -21.41 -0.74
C ALA A 107 9.18 -21.24 0.69
N GLY A 108 8.52 -21.82 1.70
CA GLY A 108 9.03 -21.71 3.07
C GLY A 108 8.04 -22.02 4.18
N ARG A 109 8.30 -21.37 5.34
CA ARG A 109 7.79 -21.69 6.68
C ARG A 109 6.32 -21.31 6.93
N GLY A 110 5.54 -21.07 5.88
CA GLY A 110 4.16 -20.63 6.00
C GLY A 110 3.62 -20.05 4.69
N GLU A 111 2.66 -19.14 4.82
CA GLU A 111 1.94 -18.55 3.70
C GLU A 111 2.36 -17.10 3.48
N THR A 112 2.46 -16.69 2.22
CA THR A 112 2.64 -15.29 1.84
C THR A 112 1.33 -14.75 1.29
N GLU A 113 0.76 -13.78 2.00
CA GLU A 113 -0.40 -13.00 1.58
C GLU A 113 0.04 -11.89 0.62
N VAL A 114 -0.77 -11.58 -0.40
CA VAL A 114 -0.50 -10.48 -1.35
C VAL A 114 -1.62 -9.46 -1.34
N TRP A 115 -1.28 -8.23 -0.96
CA TRP A 115 -2.14 -7.07 -1.15
C TRP A 115 -1.86 -6.45 -2.51
N ARG A 116 -2.92 -6.10 -3.25
CA ARG A 116 -2.86 -5.54 -4.60
C ARG A 116 -3.84 -4.38 -4.67
N GLU A 117 -3.37 -3.19 -5.04
CA GLU A 117 -4.19 -1.96 -5.06
C GLU A 117 -5.00 -1.78 -3.76
N ARG A 118 -4.38 -2.08 -2.61
CA ARG A 118 -5.08 -2.08 -1.32
C ARG A 118 -5.10 -0.67 -0.75
N ALA A 119 -6.28 -0.07 -0.70
CA ALA A 119 -6.51 1.19 0.00
C ALA A 119 -6.31 1.04 1.51
N PHE A 120 -5.82 2.10 2.15
CA PHE A 120 -5.71 2.22 3.59
C PHE A 120 -6.03 3.63 4.05
N GLU A 121 -6.48 3.73 5.29
CA GLU A 121 -6.68 4.97 6.01
C GLU A 121 -6.36 4.74 7.48
N MET A 122 -5.48 5.55 8.07
CA MET A 122 -5.14 5.46 9.49
C MET A 122 -4.62 6.78 10.06
N VAL A 123 -4.54 6.86 11.38
CA VAL A 123 -3.85 7.95 12.07
C VAL A 123 -2.43 7.51 12.41
N LEU A 124 -1.43 8.18 11.85
CA LEU A 124 -0.01 7.98 12.13
C LEU A 124 0.57 9.29 12.67
N ASP A 125 1.24 9.25 13.82
CA ASP A 125 1.80 10.43 14.52
C ASP A 125 0.80 11.59 14.71
N GLY A 126 -0.47 11.25 14.91
CA GLY A 126 -1.54 12.24 15.08
C GLY A 126 -2.05 12.87 13.77
N ALA A 127 -1.53 12.47 12.62
CA ALA A 127 -2.02 12.88 11.30
C ALA A 127 -2.84 11.76 10.65
N TRP A 128 -3.92 12.12 9.95
CA TRP A 128 -4.61 11.19 9.06
C TRP A 128 -3.76 10.94 7.82
N VAL A 129 -3.57 9.67 7.49
CA VAL A 129 -2.84 9.21 6.31
C VAL A 129 -3.74 8.28 5.53
N THR A 130 -3.95 8.59 4.26
CA THR A 130 -4.70 7.79 3.30
C THR A 130 -3.83 7.44 2.11
N GLY A 131 -3.96 6.25 1.56
CA GLY A 131 -3.23 5.87 0.36
C GLY A 131 -3.71 4.55 -0.21
N ILE A 132 -3.05 4.15 -1.29
CA ILE A 132 -3.25 2.85 -1.93
C ILE A 132 -1.85 2.25 -2.12
N PHE A 133 -1.67 1.02 -1.67
CA PHE A 133 -0.47 0.25 -1.98
C PHE A 133 -0.64 -0.39 -3.35
N ASP A 134 0.37 -0.25 -4.21
CA ASP A 134 0.38 -0.97 -5.49
C ASP A 134 0.44 -2.48 -5.23
N ARG A 135 1.46 -2.94 -4.48
CA ARG A 135 1.60 -4.33 -4.04
C ARG A 135 2.33 -4.44 -2.69
N VAL A 136 1.85 -5.33 -1.83
CA VAL A 136 2.55 -5.72 -0.59
C VAL A 136 2.53 -7.23 -0.45
N THR A 137 3.67 -7.86 -0.20
CA THR A 137 3.72 -9.25 0.26
C THR A 137 3.87 -9.27 1.77
N VAL A 138 3.11 -10.12 2.46
CA VAL A 138 3.19 -10.30 3.92
C VAL A 138 3.42 -11.78 4.21
N ASP A 139 4.57 -12.10 4.76
CA ASP A 139 4.97 -13.47 5.07
C ASP A 139 4.48 -13.83 6.47
N ARG A 140 3.66 -14.89 6.57
CA ARG A 140 3.06 -15.38 7.80
C ARG A 140 3.53 -16.79 8.10
N ASP A 141 3.80 -17.07 9.38
CA ASP A 141 4.06 -18.44 9.82
C ASP A 141 2.77 -19.28 9.82
N HIS A 142 2.89 -20.58 10.09
CA HIS A 142 1.72 -21.49 10.19
C HIS A 142 0.72 -21.12 11.30
N ALA A 143 1.07 -20.20 12.22
CA ALA A 143 0.16 -19.66 13.23
C ALA A 143 -0.47 -18.32 12.80
N GLY A 144 -0.23 -17.87 11.56
CA GLY A 144 -0.77 -16.64 10.99
C GLY A 144 -0.01 -15.37 11.40
N ARG A 145 1.09 -15.49 12.15
CA ARG A 145 1.87 -14.33 12.62
C ARG A 145 2.76 -13.83 11.51
N ALA A 146 2.66 -12.53 11.20
CA ALA A 146 3.56 -11.89 10.25
C ALA A 146 4.98 -11.88 10.81
N PHE A 147 5.96 -12.23 9.97
CA PHE A 147 7.38 -12.15 10.33
C PHE A 147 8.22 -11.31 9.37
N GLY A 148 7.67 -10.98 8.19
CA GLY A 148 8.27 -10.10 7.22
C GLY A 148 7.23 -9.55 6.25
N ALA A 149 7.55 -8.42 5.63
CA ALA A 149 6.76 -7.89 4.52
C ALA A 149 7.64 -7.17 3.50
N THR A 150 7.19 -7.12 2.26
CA THR A 150 7.82 -6.29 1.21
C THR A 150 6.76 -5.39 0.58
N VAL A 151 6.95 -4.08 0.69
CA VAL A 151 6.21 -3.07 -0.08
C VAL A 151 6.88 -2.91 -1.44
N ILE A 152 6.08 -3.02 -2.50
CA ILE A 152 6.52 -2.90 -3.89
C ILE A 152 5.71 -1.77 -4.51
N ASP A 153 6.39 -0.74 -4.99
CA ASP A 153 5.78 0.37 -5.73
C ASP A 153 6.32 0.37 -7.17
N PHE A 154 5.43 0.59 -8.15
CA PHE A 154 5.80 0.59 -9.57
C PHE A 154 5.79 2.00 -10.16
N LYS A 155 6.88 2.38 -10.81
CA LYS A 155 7.03 3.64 -11.53
C LYS A 155 7.17 3.41 -13.03
N THR A 156 6.33 4.13 -13.77
CA THR A 156 6.29 4.11 -15.24
C THR A 156 7.12 5.22 -15.87
N ASP A 157 7.89 5.95 -15.05
CA ASP A 157 8.76 7.05 -15.45
C ASP A 157 9.79 6.58 -16.50
N ARG A 158 10.11 7.46 -17.45
CA ARG A 158 11.19 7.25 -18.41
C ARG A 158 12.47 7.75 -17.77
N LEU A 159 13.29 6.82 -17.28
CA LEU A 159 14.64 7.11 -16.83
C LEU A 159 15.62 6.61 -17.88
N ALA A 160 16.61 7.42 -18.21
CA ALA A 160 17.57 7.18 -19.29
C ALA A 160 18.89 6.58 -18.79
N ASP A 161 19.28 6.85 -17.54
CA ASP A 161 20.56 6.41 -16.99
C ASP A 161 20.52 6.11 -15.48
N ALA A 162 21.64 5.62 -14.94
CA ALA A 162 21.78 5.27 -13.53
C ALA A 162 21.68 6.46 -12.58
N ALA A 163 22.06 7.68 -13.00
CA ALA A 163 21.94 8.87 -12.17
C ALA A 163 20.45 9.26 -12.01
N GLU A 164 19.66 9.10 -13.07
CA GLU A 164 18.21 9.29 -13.02
C GLU A 164 17.50 8.24 -12.14
N VAL A 165 17.99 6.99 -12.12
CA VAL A 165 17.52 5.95 -11.17
C VAL A 165 17.74 6.38 -9.72
N VAL A 166 18.95 6.86 -9.39
CA VAL A 166 19.26 7.35 -8.03
C VAL A 166 18.38 8.55 -7.66
N ALA A 167 18.22 9.51 -8.56
CA ALA A 167 17.34 10.66 -8.35
C ALA A 167 15.87 10.23 -8.18
N GLY A 168 15.44 9.22 -8.94
CA GLY A 168 14.13 8.58 -8.80
C GLY A 168 13.92 7.98 -7.42
N LEU A 169 14.87 7.18 -6.94
CA LEU A 169 14.83 6.59 -5.60
C LEU A 169 14.73 7.65 -4.51
N ALA A 170 15.55 8.69 -4.57
CA ALA A 170 15.53 9.77 -3.58
C ALA A 170 14.17 10.48 -3.52
N ARG A 171 13.52 10.68 -4.68
CA ARG A 171 12.19 11.31 -4.77
C ARG A 171 11.10 10.46 -4.11
N HIS A 172 11.18 9.14 -4.24
CA HIS A 172 10.16 8.22 -3.72
C HIS A 172 10.45 7.67 -2.33
N ALA A 173 11.66 7.89 -1.80
CA ALA A 173 12.07 7.39 -0.50
C ALA A 173 11.14 7.82 0.63
N GLY A 174 10.71 9.09 0.68
CA GLY A 174 9.81 9.59 1.73
C GLY A 174 8.46 8.86 1.75
N GLN A 175 7.85 8.70 0.58
CA GLN A 175 6.57 7.99 0.44
C GLN A 175 6.70 6.51 0.78
N LEU A 176 7.75 5.84 0.30
CA LEU A 176 7.96 4.42 0.60
C LEU A 176 8.27 4.18 2.08
N ASN A 177 8.96 5.10 2.75
CA ASN A 177 9.15 5.03 4.21
C ASN A 177 7.83 5.27 4.96
N LEU A 178 6.93 6.12 4.46
CA LEU A 178 5.57 6.22 5.02
C LEU A 178 4.82 4.89 4.85
N TYR A 179 4.86 4.29 3.67
CA TYR A 179 4.23 2.99 3.42
C TYR A 179 4.81 1.88 4.29
N ARG A 180 6.14 1.86 4.49
CA ARG A 180 6.83 0.96 5.43
C ARG A 180 6.19 1.01 6.82
N ARG A 181 6.02 2.22 7.35
CA ARG A 181 5.46 2.45 8.70
C ARG A 181 3.98 2.03 8.76
N VAL A 182 3.20 2.35 7.74
CA VAL A 182 1.79 1.93 7.66
C VAL A 182 1.68 0.41 7.63
N VAL A 183 2.45 -0.29 6.77
CA VAL A 183 2.43 -1.76 6.70
C VAL A 183 2.90 -2.37 8.02
N ALA A 184 3.94 -1.82 8.65
CA ALA A 184 4.40 -2.26 9.96
C ALA A 184 3.26 -2.23 10.99
N VAL A 185 2.52 -1.11 11.07
CA VAL A 185 1.35 -0.99 11.95
C VAL A 185 0.24 -1.98 11.58
N LEU A 186 -0.12 -2.09 10.30
CA LEU A 186 -1.21 -2.97 9.84
C LEU A 186 -0.92 -4.46 10.05
N THR A 187 0.36 -4.85 10.09
CA THR A 187 0.79 -6.25 10.21
C THR A 187 1.30 -6.60 11.61
N GLY A 188 1.54 -5.61 12.47
CA GLY A 188 2.19 -5.81 13.77
C GLY A 188 3.69 -6.07 13.69
N LEU A 189 4.33 -5.76 12.56
CA LEU A 189 5.77 -5.90 12.34
C LEU A 189 6.53 -4.68 12.87
N ALA A 190 7.81 -4.85 13.20
CA ALA A 190 8.73 -3.72 13.32
C ALA A 190 9.03 -3.14 11.92
N PRO A 191 9.26 -1.82 11.75
CA PRO A 191 9.60 -1.23 10.45
C PRO A 191 10.83 -1.87 9.79
N SER A 192 11.79 -2.37 10.58
CA SER A 192 12.98 -3.09 10.09
C SER A 192 12.66 -4.45 9.45
N GLN A 193 11.49 -5.03 9.73
CA GLN A 193 11.00 -6.25 9.11
C GLN A 193 10.20 -5.99 7.82
N VAL A 194 10.05 -4.72 7.44
CA VAL A 194 9.32 -4.30 6.23
C VAL A 194 10.31 -3.75 5.20
N ARG A 195 10.61 -4.55 4.18
CA ARG A 195 11.40 -4.13 3.03
C ARG A 195 10.56 -3.24 2.13
N CYS A 196 11.20 -2.27 1.47
CA CYS A 196 10.57 -1.50 0.42
C CYS A 196 11.41 -1.57 -0.84
N VAL A 197 10.76 -1.78 -1.97
CA VAL A 197 11.40 -1.76 -3.28
C VAL A 197 10.61 -0.87 -4.24
N LEU A 198 11.36 -0.26 -5.16
CA LEU A 198 10.83 0.52 -6.26
C LEU A 198 11.13 -0.21 -7.57
N VAL A 199 10.11 -0.44 -8.39
CA VAL A 199 10.25 -1.08 -9.69
C VAL A 199 10.11 -0.03 -10.78
N PHE A 200 11.14 0.12 -11.61
CA PHE A 200 11.07 0.97 -12.79
C PHE A 200 10.62 0.13 -13.99
N THR A 201 9.34 0.23 -14.36
CA THR A 201 8.71 -0.69 -15.32
C THR A 201 9.41 -0.67 -16.67
N ARG A 202 9.84 0.51 -17.13
CA ARG A 202 10.52 0.69 -18.42
C ARG A 202 11.94 0.17 -18.42
N LEU A 203 12.63 0.20 -17.28
CA LEU A 203 13.96 -0.35 -17.14
C LEU A 203 13.94 -1.84 -16.79
N ARG A 204 12.79 -2.37 -16.37
CA ARG A 204 12.62 -3.73 -15.86
C ARG A 204 13.59 -4.02 -14.72
N SER A 205 13.88 -3.01 -13.92
CA SER A 205 14.78 -3.07 -12.78
C SER A 205 14.03 -2.88 -11.46
N VAL A 206 14.62 -3.39 -10.39
CA VAL A 206 14.11 -3.27 -9.03
C VAL A 206 15.22 -2.77 -8.12
N GLU A 207 14.90 -1.76 -7.33
CA GLU A 207 15.84 -1.10 -6.44
C GLU A 207 15.33 -1.13 -5.00
N THR A 208 16.21 -1.38 -4.04
CA THR A 208 15.84 -1.41 -2.63
C THR A 208 15.90 0.00 -2.04
N VAL A 209 14.85 0.41 -1.34
CA VAL A 209 14.80 1.71 -0.68
C VAL A 209 15.23 1.56 0.77
N ALA A 210 16.29 2.27 1.15
CA ALA A 210 16.81 2.28 2.51
C ALA A 210 15.72 2.71 3.52
N ALA A 211 15.78 2.13 4.72
CA ALA A 211 15.04 2.64 5.86
C ALA A 211 15.65 3.98 6.28
N VAL A 212 14.81 4.99 6.46
CA VAL A 212 15.20 6.22 7.14
C VAL A 212 15.14 5.93 8.64
N ALA A 213 16.17 6.33 9.38
CA ALA A 213 16.13 6.26 10.84
C ALA A 213 15.09 7.27 11.34
N ASP A 214 14.16 6.80 12.18
CA ASP A 214 13.16 7.64 12.85
C ASP A 214 13.80 8.67 13.81
#